data_AF-A0A6G9A6D2-F1
#
_entry.id   AF-A0A6G9A6D2-F1
#
_cell.length_a   1.000
_cell.length_b   1.000
_cell.length_c   1.000
_cell.angle_alpha   90.00
_cell.angle_beta   90.00
_cell.angle_gamma   90.00
#
_symmetry.space_group_name_H-M   'P 1'
#
loop_
_entity.id
_entity.type
_entity.pdbx_description
1 polymer ?
#
loop_
_entity_poly.entity_id
_entity_poly.type
_entity_poly.pdbx_seq_one_letter_code
_entity_poly.pdbx_strand_id
1 'polypeptide(L)' 'MEQEFYLGLAQRVRVIAEKADPFTRRRLLDLAKRYDAKGGISRSEPTERPLPVPRTTAPASIFSGPGEA' A
#
# COMPACT_ATOMS: atom_id res chain seq x y z
N MET A 1 11.74 -3.85 -18.35
CA MET A 1 13.03 -3.73 -17.63
C MET A 1 12.88 -3.85 -16.11
N GLU A 2 12.38 -2.85 -15.38
CA GLU A 2 12.31 -2.96 -13.89
C GLU A 2 11.36 -4.06 -13.40
N GLN A 3 10.22 -4.22 -14.06
CA GLN A 3 9.25 -5.26 -13.74
C GLN A 3 9.84 -6.68 -13.86
N GLU A 4 10.58 -6.95 -14.94
CA GLU A 4 11.26 -8.23 -15.18
C GLU A 4 12.39 -8.46 -14.17
N PHE A 5 13.09 -7.40 -13.76
CA PHE A 5 14.09 -7.47 -12.71
C PHE A 5 13.49 -7.94 -11.38
N TYR A 6 12.36 -7.36 -10.96
CA TYR A 6 11.67 -7.76 -9.74
C TYR A 6 11.11 -9.18 -9.82
N LEU A 7 10.55 -9.58 -10.96
CA LEU A 7 10.07 -10.95 -11.18
C LEU A 7 11.23 -11.97 -11.11
N GLY A 8 12.37 -11.67 -11.74
CA GLY A 8 13.56 -12.52 -11.67
C GLY A 8 14.17 -12.59 -10.27
N LEU A 9 14.03 -11.54 -9.47
CA LEU A 9 14.45 -11.54 -8.06
C LEU A 9 13.50 -12.38 -7.20
N ALA A 10 12.19 -12.25 -7.39
CA ALA A 10 11.18 -13.05 -6.71
C ALA A 10 11.39 -14.55 -6.95
N GLN A 11 11.63 -14.94 -8.20
CA GLN A 11 11.91 -16.34 -8.57
C GLN A 11 13.18 -16.86 -7.87
N ARG A 12 14.28 -16.11 -7.90
CA ARG A 12 15.53 -16.51 -7.21
C ARG A 12 15.34 -16.67 -5.71
N VAL A 13 14.61 -15.76 -5.07
CA VAL A 13 14.30 -15.85 -3.63
C VAL A 13 13.48 -17.09 -3.30
N ARG A 14 12.52 -17.50 -4.16
CA ARG A 14 11.77 -18.75 -3.96
C ARG A 14 12.68 -19.99 -4.02
N VAL A 15 13.61 -20.05 -4.97
CA VAL A 15 14.58 -21.15 -5.08
C VAL A 15 15.47 -21.24 -3.83
N ILE A 16 15.88 -20.11 -3.24
CA ILE A 16 16.63 -20.10 -1.98
C ILE A 16 15.74 -20.58 -0.83
N ALA A 17 14.48 -20.13 -0.77
CA ALA A 17 13.53 -20.50 0.27
C ALA A 17 13.24 -22.02 0.30
N GLU A 18 13.33 -22.70 -0.85
CA GLU A 18 13.17 -24.16 -0.92
C GLU A 18 14.19 -24.93 -0.09
N LYS A 19 15.42 -24.40 0.02
CA LYS A 19 16.54 -25.02 0.73
C LYS A 19 16.78 -24.45 2.13
N ALA A 20 16.03 -23.41 2.51
CA ALA A 20 16.19 -22.75 3.80
C ALA A 20 15.48 -23.49 4.93
N ASP A 21 15.89 -23.24 6.17
CA ASP A 21 15.16 -23.67 7.35
C ASP A 21 13.73 -23.09 7.38
N PRO A 22 12.79 -23.67 8.14
CA PRO A 22 11.39 -23.24 8.13
C PRO A 22 11.17 -21.76 8.46
N PHE A 23 11.98 -21.18 9.35
CA PHE A 23 11.83 -19.78 9.76
C PHE A 23 12.30 -18.84 8.65
N THR A 24 13.48 -19.10 8.10
CA THR A 24 14.06 -18.32 7.00
C THR A 24 13.24 -18.49 5.72
N ARG A 25 12.75 -19.70 5.43
CA ARG A 25 11.85 -19.98 4.31
C ARG A 25 10.63 -19.07 4.34
N ARG A 26 9.96 -18.95 5.49
CA ARG A 26 8.80 -18.06 5.64
C ARG A 26 9.16 -16.61 5.32
N ARG A 27 10.28 -16.11 5.86
CA ARG A 27 10.77 -14.74 5.61
C ARG A 27 11.10 -14.50 4.13
N LEU A 28 11.73 -15.46 3.47
CA LEU A 28 12.08 -15.38 2.05
C LEU A 28 10.83 -15.41 1.16
N LEU A 29 9.85 -16.24 1.47
CA LEU A 29 8.58 -16.26 0.73
C LEU A 29 7.83 -14.92 0.85
N ASP A 30 7.82 -14.30 2.02
CA ASP A 30 7.25 -12.96 2.20
C ASP A 30 8.04 -11.89 1.43
N LEU A 31 9.37 -12.03 1.34
CA LEU A 31 10.20 -11.16 0.50
C LEU A 31 9.88 -11.33 -0.99
N ALA A 32 9.72 -12.56 -1.48
CA ALA A 32 9.36 -12.82 -2.87
C ALA A 32 8.01 -12.18 -3.24
N LYS A 33 6.99 -12.32 -2.38
CA LYS A 33 5.67 -11.67 -2.57
C LYS A 33 5.78 -10.15 -2.70
N ARG A 34 6.65 -9.51 -1.91
CA ARG A 34 6.89 -8.06 -2.01
C ARG A 34 7.54 -7.67 -3.33
N TYR A 35 8.43 -8.50 -3.87
CA TYR A 35 9.00 -8.28 -5.19
C TYR A 35 7.99 -8.49 -6.31
N ASP A 36 7.13 -9.52 -6.22
CA ASP A 36 6.05 -9.71 -7.19
C ASP A 36 5.09 -8.52 -7.20
N ALA A 37 4.71 -8.01 -6.03
CA ALA A 37 3.89 -6.80 -5.91
C ALA A 37 4.59 -5.58 -6.52
N LYS A 38 5.89 -5.38 -6.22
CA LYS A 38 6.67 -4.26 -6.77
C LYS A 38 6.88 -4.36 -8.28
N GLY A 39 7.00 -5.58 -8.81
CA GLY A 39 6.96 -5.87 -10.23
C GLY A 39 5.61 -5.48 -10.81
N GLY A 40 4.50 -5.88 -10.19
CA GLY A 40 3.13 -5.63 -10.68
C GLY A 40 2.65 -4.17 -10.61
N ILE A 41 3.15 -3.36 -9.67
CA ILE A 41 2.74 -1.95 -9.49
C ILE A 41 3.00 -1.10 -10.76
N SER A 42 3.97 -1.45 -11.60
CA SER A 42 4.16 -0.74 -12.88
C SER A 42 3.11 -1.08 -13.96
N ARG A 43 2.24 -2.08 -13.76
CA ARG A 43 1.24 -2.51 -14.74
C ARG A 43 -0.21 -2.53 -14.23
N SER A 44 -0.46 -2.45 -12.93
CA SER A 44 -1.83 -2.45 -12.42
C SER A 44 -1.96 -1.70 -11.10
N GLU A 45 -2.62 -0.56 -11.26
CA GLU A 45 -3.44 0.18 -10.31
C GLU A 45 -2.82 1.16 -9.31
N PRO A 46 -3.44 2.36 -9.22
CA PRO A 46 -3.19 3.28 -8.14
C PRO A 46 -3.60 2.58 -6.84
N THR A 47 -2.77 2.73 -5.81
CA THR A 47 -3.25 2.62 -4.45
C THR A 47 -4.43 3.58 -4.31
N GLU A 48 -5.67 3.07 -4.44
CA GLU A 48 -6.88 3.67 -3.89
C GLU A 48 -6.73 3.66 -2.37
N ARG A 49 -5.91 4.59 -1.89
CA ARG A 49 -6.12 5.18 -0.58
C ARG A 49 -7.50 5.85 -0.69
N PRO A 50 -8.51 5.48 0.12
CA PRO A 50 -9.73 6.27 0.16
C PRO A 50 -9.31 7.69 0.53
N LEU A 51 -9.47 8.62 -0.41
CA LEU A 51 -9.26 10.04 -0.16
C LEU A 51 -10.25 10.43 0.94
N PRO A 52 -9.81 11.07 2.04
CA PRO A 52 -10.77 11.67 2.95
C PRO A 52 -11.59 12.68 2.15
N VAL A 53 -12.89 12.42 2.04
CA VAL A 53 -13.85 13.26 1.33
C VAL A 53 -13.67 14.73 1.72
N PRO A 54 -13.57 15.64 0.75
CA PRO A 54 -13.46 17.07 1.03
C PRO A 54 -14.78 17.55 1.64
N ARG A 55 -14.77 17.85 2.95
CA ARG A 55 -15.88 18.57 3.60
C ARG A 55 -15.84 20.04 3.18
N THR A 56 -16.28 20.31 1.96
CA THR A 56 -16.65 21.66 1.54
C THR A 56 -18.03 21.96 2.10
N THR A 57 -18.09 22.77 3.14
CA THR A 57 -19.01 23.91 3.22
C THR A 57 -18.82 24.63 4.56
N ALA A 58 -18.11 25.77 4.51
CA ALA A 58 -18.48 26.92 5.35
C ALA A 58 -19.41 27.78 4.49
N PRO A 59 -20.42 28.44 5.07
CA PRO A 59 -20.15 29.81 5.46
C PRO A 59 -20.88 30.31 6.74
N ALA A 60 -20.19 31.28 7.36
CA ALA A 60 -20.69 32.53 7.94
C ALA A 60 -21.85 32.51 8.96
N SER A 61 -21.47 32.81 10.21
CA SER A 61 -21.96 33.93 11.01
C SER A 61 -23.42 34.34 10.86
N ILE A 62 -24.24 34.08 11.90
CA ILE A 62 -25.28 35.03 12.28
C ILE A 62 -25.40 35.09 13.81
N PHE A 63 -24.93 36.22 14.34
CA PHE A 63 -25.30 36.81 15.62
C PHE A 63 -26.81 36.75 15.86
N SER A 64 -27.23 36.31 17.04
CA SER A 64 -28.53 36.63 17.65
C SER A 64 -28.45 36.45 19.17
N GLY A 65 -28.27 37.56 19.90
CA GLY A 65 -28.93 37.72 21.21
C GLY A 65 -30.45 37.92 20.99
N PRO A 66 -31.31 38.02 22.02
CA PRO A 66 -31.06 38.57 23.36
C PRO A 66 -31.73 37.81 24.54
N GLY A 67 -31.41 38.22 25.78
CA GLY A 67 -32.43 38.50 26.80
C GLY A 67 -32.77 37.44 27.88
N GLU A 68 -32.94 37.97 29.10
CA GLU A 68 -33.58 37.43 30.31
C GLU A 68 -32.76 36.46 31.19
N ALA A 69 -32.68 36.60 32.52
CA ALA A 69 -33.02 37.65 33.48
C ALA A 69 -32.21 37.35 34.77
#